data_AF-A0A3C0EJ09-F1
#
_entry.id   AF-A0A3C0EJ09-F1
#
_cell.length_a   1.000
_cell.length_b   1.000
_cell.length_c   1.000
_cell.angle_alpha   90.00
_cell.angle_beta   90.00
_cell.angle_gamma   90.00
#
_symmetry.space_group_name_H-M   'P 1'
#
loop_
_entity.id
_entity.type
_entity.pdbx_description
1 polymer ?
#
loop_
_entity_poly.entity_id
_entity_poly.type
_entity_poly.pdbx_seq_one_letter_code
_entity_poly.pdbx_strand_id
1 'polypeptide(L)'
;MPRPQQQRDVTFRVQNDHLEMHVTFAHQPNRNYVHRCTRDIFREVAYAIEDHAAGGTTLEQIVDVIDAPYTQVNVALAFMKERGCVEIRHRRTFPASDIVYEDAMIEFMHLTDH
;
A
#
# COMPACT_ATOMS: atom_id res chain seq x y z
N MET A 1 19.33 19.74 17.75
CA MET A 1 19.36 19.76 16.27
C MET A 1 18.35 18.73 15.78
N PRO A 2 17.19 19.10 15.23
CA PRO A 2 16.34 18.13 14.54
C PRO A 2 17.14 17.57 13.36
N ARG A 3 17.18 16.24 13.22
CA ARG A 3 17.76 15.60 12.04
C ARG A 3 17.02 16.18 10.83
N PRO A 4 17.71 16.71 9.80
CA PRO A 4 17.00 17.11 8.59
C PRO A 4 16.18 15.91 8.14
N GLN A 5 14.85 16.10 8.01
CA GLN A 5 13.97 15.08 7.47
C GLN A 5 14.57 14.69 6.12
N GLN A 6 15.10 13.47 6.03
CA GLN A 6 15.58 12.96 4.75
C GLN A 6 14.36 12.90 3.84
N GLN A 7 14.28 13.84 2.90
CA GLN A 7 13.26 13.84 1.88
C GLN A 7 13.41 12.55 1.09
N ARG A 8 12.37 11.72 1.17
CA ARG A 8 12.24 10.48 0.41
C ARG A 8 11.08 10.66 -0.56
N ASP A 9 11.27 10.22 -1.78
CA ASP A 9 10.20 10.15 -2.77
C ASP A 9 9.77 8.68 -2.89
N VAL A 10 8.45 8.48 -3.01
CA VAL A 10 7.86 7.15 -3.17
C VAL A 10 7.09 7.12 -4.47
N THR A 11 7.37 6.13 -5.31
CA THR A 11 6.66 5.89 -6.57
C THR A 11 6.25 4.43 -6.66
N PHE A 12 5.19 4.15 -7.42
CA PHE A 12 4.64 2.82 -7.60
C PHE A 12 4.67 2.40 -9.05
N ARG A 13 4.89 1.10 -9.30
CA ARG A 13 4.86 0.47 -10.61
C ARG A 13 4.30 -0.93 -10.48
N VAL A 14 3.65 -1.44 -11.52
CA VAL A 14 3.34 -2.87 -11.61
C VAL A 14 4.33 -3.53 -12.57
N GLN A 15 5.02 -4.57 -12.12
CA GLN A 15 5.95 -5.33 -12.94
C GLN A 15 5.80 -6.82 -12.63
N ASN A 16 5.61 -7.64 -13.68
CA ASN A 16 5.41 -9.09 -13.56
C ASN A 16 4.35 -9.47 -12.52
N ASP A 17 3.19 -8.79 -12.54
CA ASP A 17 2.07 -9.01 -11.60
C ASP A 17 2.41 -8.73 -10.12
N HIS A 18 3.44 -7.91 -9.87
CA HIS A 18 3.79 -7.40 -8.56
C HIS A 18 3.68 -5.89 -8.53
N LEU A 19 3.08 -5.35 -7.47
CA LEU A 19 3.15 -3.94 -7.12
C LEU A 19 4.51 -3.67 -6.49
N GLU A 20 5.31 -2.83 -7.14
CA GLU A 20 6.60 -2.36 -6.64
C GLU A 20 6.46 -0.96 -6.04
N MET A 21 6.94 -0.79 -4.81
CA MET A 21 7.12 0.51 -4.16
C MET A 21 8.60 0.88 -4.21
N HIS A 22 8.93 1.88 -5.03
CA HIS A 22 10.27 2.42 -5.19
C HIS A 22 10.46 3.59 -4.24
N VAL A 23 11.41 3.47 -3.31
CA VAL A 23 11.77 4.54 -2.37
C VAL A 23 13.12 5.09 -2.76
N THR A 24 13.17 6.39 -3.05
CA THR A 24 14.38 7.08 -3.49
C THR A 24 14.77 8.21 -2.54
N PHE A 25 16.08 8.45 -2.40
CA PHE A 25 16.64 9.52 -1.57
C PHE A 25 17.50 10.44 -2.45
N ALA A 26 17.04 11.67 -2.69
CA ALA A 26 17.67 12.63 -3.60
C ALA A 26 19.18 12.85 -3.34
N HIS A 27 19.59 12.82 -2.06
CA HIS A 27 20.98 13.06 -1.66
C HIS A 27 21.75 11.78 -1.27
N GLN A 28 21.12 10.60 -1.31
CA GLN A 28 21.73 9.32 -0.93
C GLN A 28 21.26 8.17 -1.85
N PRO A 29 21.60 8.16 -3.16
CA PRO A 29 21.09 7.18 -4.11
C PRO A 29 21.39 5.72 -3.74
N ASN A 30 22.51 5.46 -3.07
CA ASN A 30 22.90 4.11 -2.60
C ASN A 30 21.96 3.55 -1.52
N ARG A 31 21.03 4.35 -1.01
CA ARG A 31 20.01 3.92 -0.04
C ARG A 31 18.64 3.71 -0.69
N ASN A 32 18.53 3.87 -2.01
CA ASN A 32 17.30 3.56 -2.72
C ASN A 32 16.99 2.06 -2.60
N TYR A 33 15.71 1.73 -2.46
CA TYR A 33 15.27 0.34 -2.38
C TYR A 33 13.89 0.16 -2.97
N VAL A 34 13.57 -1.11 -3.26
CA VAL A 34 12.27 -1.54 -3.77
C VAL A 34 11.69 -2.55 -2.80
N HIS A 35 10.43 -2.32 -2.41
CA HIS A 35 9.60 -3.36 -1.82
C HIS A 35 8.59 -3.84 -2.84
N ARG A 36 8.17 -5.10 -2.72
CA ARG A 36 7.24 -5.73 -3.64
C ARG A 36 6.06 -6.30 -2.87
N CYS A 37 4.89 -6.25 -3.49
CA CYS A 37 3.69 -6.95 -3.08
C CYS A 37 3.18 -7.76 -4.27
N THR A 38 2.90 -9.04 -4.04
CA THR A 38 2.23 -9.87 -5.06
C THR A 38 0.81 -9.36 -5.29
N ARG A 39 0.27 -9.53 -6.49
CA ARG A 39 -1.14 -9.21 -6.78
C ARG A 39 -2.12 -9.91 -5.84
N ASP A 40 -1.84 -11.16 -5.49
CA ASP A 40 -2.70 -11.94 -4.59
C ASP A 40 -2.77 -11.30 -3.20
N ILE A 41 -1.62 -10.99 -2.59
CA ILE A 41 -1.61 -10.31 -1.29
C ILE A 41 -2.25 -8.92 -1.40
N PHE A 42 -2.00 -8.19 -2.50
CA PHE A 42 -2.62 -6.88 -2.71
C PHE A 42 -4.16 -6.96 -2.68
N ARG A 43 -4.72 -7.96 -3.37
CA ARG A 43 -6.16 -8.25 -3.40
C ARG A 43 -6.70 -8.64 -2.01
N GLU A 44 -6.04 -9.55 -1.31
CA GLU A 44 -6.48 -9.96 0.03
C GLU A 44 -6.46 -8.81 1.03
N VAL A 45 -5.48 -7.89 0.92
CA VAL A 45 -5.44 -6.67 1.73
C VAL A 45 -6.67 -5.78 1.47
N ALA A 46 -7.07 -5.62 0.20
CA ALA A 46 -8.23 -4.80 -0.16
C ALA A 46 -9.52 -5.39 0.43
N TYR A 47 -9.73 -6.71 0.27
CA TYR A 47 -10.86 -7.41 0.88
C TYR A 47 -10.87 -7.31 2.40
N ALA A 48 -9.72 -7.49 3.05
CA ALA A 48 -9.64 -7.40 4.51
C ALA A 48 -10.02 -6.00 5.04
N ILE A 49 -9.79 -4.93 4.26
CA ILE A 49 -10.20 -3.56 4.62
C ILE A 49 -11.71 -3.39 4.43
N GLU A 50 -12.24 -3.90 3.32
CA GLU A 50 -13.67 -3.85 2.99
C GLU A 50 -14.52 -4.59 4.03
N ASP A 51 -14.13 -5.82 4.40
CA ASP A 51 -14.81 -6.63 5.43
C ASP A 51 -14.85 -5.97 6.81
N HIS A 52 -13.91 -5.05 7.09
CA HIS A 52 -13.77 -4.37 8.38
C HIS A 52 -14.12 -2.88 8.31
N ALA A 53 -14.88 -2.45 7.30
CA ALA A 53 -15.22 -1.05 7.02
C ALA A 53 -15.70 -0.26 8.25
N ALA A 54 -16.59 -0.85 9.05
CA ALA A 54 -17.23 -0.17 10.18
C ALA A 54 -16.25 0.24 11.29
N GLY A 55 -15.18 -0.56 11.50
CA GLY A 55 -14.18 -0.30 12.53
C GLY A 55 -12.89 0.32 11.99
N GLY A 56 -12.60 0.10 10.71
CA GLY A 56 -11.26 0.28 10.15
C GLY A 56 -10.29 -0.79 10.66
N THR A 57 -9.16 -0.91 9.97
CA THR A 57 -8.19 -2.00 10.19
C THR A 57 -6.81 -1.42 10.47
N THR A 58 -6.02 -2.10 11.29
CA THR A 58 -4.60 -1.78 11.49
C THR A 58 -3.72 -2.67 10.61
N LEU A 59 -2.47 -2.27 10.38
CA LEU A 59 -1.49 -3.09 9.66
C LEU A 59 -1.35 -4.49 10.29
N GLU A 60 -1.22 -4.55 11.61
CA GLU A 60 -1.08 -5.80 12.38
C GLU A 60 -2.31 -6.68 12.20
N GLN A 61 -3.52 -6.12 12.35
CA GLN A 61 -4.77 -6.86 12.13
C GLN A 61 -4.88 -7.44 10.71
N ILE A 62 -4.50 -6.68 9.69
CA ILE A 62 -4.54 -7.18 8.32
C ILE A 62 -3.55 -8.33 8.16
N VAL A 63 -2.29 -8.15 8.60
CA VAL A 63 -1.25 -9.20 8.56
C VAL A 63 -1.74 -10.48 9.24
N ASP A 64 -2.33 -10.36 10.42
CA ASP A 64 -2.81 -11.50 11.20
C ASP A 64 -4.00 -12.21 10.50
N VAL A 65 -4.91 -11.46 9.88
CA VAL A 65 -6.09 -12.01 9.20
C VAL A 65 -5.71 -12.76 7.92
N ILE A 66 -4.80 -12.21 7.11
CA ILE A 66 -4.44 -12.78 5.80
C ILE A 66 -3.19 -13.66 5.83
N ASP A 67 -2.52 -13.77 6.97
CA ASP A 67 -1.26 -14.50 7.17
C ASP A 67 -0.18 -14.14 6.11
N ALA A 68 0.07 -12.84 5.94
CA ALA A 68 0.99 -12.32 4.91
C ALA A 68 2.16 -11.52 5.49
N PRO A 69 3.30 -11.39 4.77
CA PRO A 69 4.42 -10.61 5.26
C PRO A 69 4.08 -9.11 5.44
N TYR A 70 4.45 -8.55 6.60
CA TYR A 70 4.28 -7.13 6.94
C TYR A 70 4.68 -6.16 5.82
N THR A 71 5.82 -6.43 5.15
CA THR A 71 6.32 -5.56 4.09
C THR A 71 5.37 -5.50 2.89
N GLN A 72 4.73 -6.61 2.52
CA GLN A 72 3.80 -6.65 1.40
C GLN A 72 2.50 -5.91 1.74
N VAL A 73 1.95 -6.16 2.93
CA VAL A 73 0.77 -5.43 3.42
C VAL A 73 1.03 -3.93 3.49
N ASN A 74 2.21 -3.53 3.96
CA ASN A 74 2.60 -2.13 4.00
C ASN A 74 2.72 -1.50 2.59
N VAL A 75 3.23 -2.24 1.59
CA VAL A 75 3.25 -1.78 0.19
C VAL A 75 1.84 -1.58 -0.34
N ALA A 76 0.95 -2.55 -0.12
CA ALA A 76 -0.45 -2.46 -0.55
C ALA A 76 -1.16 -1.25 0.07
N LEU A 77 -1.07 -1.08 1.40
CA LEU A 77 -1.66 0.06 2.11
C LEU A 77 -1.08 1.41 1.65
N ALA A 78 0.23 1.47 1.40
CA ALA A 78 0.86 2.70 0.93
C ALA A 78 0.33 3.12 -0.45
N PHE A 79 0.15 2.16 -1.36
CA PHE A 79 -0.41 2.41 -2.68
C PHE A 79 -1.89 2.78 -2.63
N MET A 80 -2.72 2.00 -1.93
CA MET A 80 -4.15 2.31 -1.78
C MET A 80 -4.38 3.70 -1.17
N LYS A 81 -3.51 4.11 -0.24
CA LYS A 81 -3.55 5.45 0.35
C LYS A 81 -3.14 6.53 -0.67
N GLU A 82 -2.09 6.30 -1.45
CA GLU A 82 -1.64 7.24 -2.48
C GLU A 82 -2.70 7.43 -3.58
N ARG A 83 -3.42 6.37 -3.92
CA ARG A 83 -4.51 6.36 -4.89
C ARG A 83 -5.87 6.82 -4.34
N GLY A 84 -5.99 6.99 -3.03
CA GLY A 84 -7.25 7.44 -2.40
C GLY A 84 -8.31 6.35 -2.24
N CYS A 85 -7.96 5.06 -2.40
CA CYS A 85 -8.86 3.94 -2.10
C CYS A 85 -9.14 3.80 -0.60
N VAL A 86 -8.26 4.33 0.24
CA VAL A 86 -8.39 4.29 1.71
C VAL A 86 -8.00 5.59 2.37
N GLU A 87 -8.59 5.83 3.55
CA GLU A 87 -8.31 6.96 4.41
C GLU A 87 -7.70 6.51 5.74
N ILE A 88 -6.82 7.33 6.33
CA ILE A 88 -6.26 7.05 7.65
C ILE A 88 -6.94 7.94 8.69
N ARG A 89 -7.65 7.34 9.65
CA ARG A 89 -8.28 8.03 10.78
C ARG A 89 -7.81 7.38 12.08
N HIS A 90 -7.30 8.17 13.02
CA HIS A 90 -6.80 7.68 14.32
C HIS A 90 -5.86 6.45 14.22
N ARG A 91 -4.94 6.45 13.23
CA ARG A 91 -3.98 5.36 12.93
C ARG A 91 -4.61 4.06 12.43
N ARG A 92 -5.89 4.05 12.06
CA ARG A 92 -6.55 2.93 11.37
C ARG A 92 -6.82 3.30 9.93
N THR A 93 -6.80 2.29 9.07
CA THR A 93 -7.16 2.39 7.66
C THR A 93 -8.66 2.14 7.54
N PHE A 94 -9.36 3.07 6.89
CA PHE A 94 -10.77 2.95 6.55
C PHE A 94 -10.93 2.95 5.04
N PRO A 95 -11.93 2.24 4.52
CA PRO A 95 -12.26 2.33 3.11
C PRO A 95 -12.73 3.76 2.75
N ALA A 96 -12.36 4.24 1.56
CA ALA A 96 -12.82 5.53 1.04
C ALA A 96 -14.15 5.42 0.28
N SER A 97 -14.57 4.21 -0.08
CA SER A 97 -15.81 3.86 -0.78
C SER A 97 -16.36 2.52 -0.25
N ASP A 98 -17.53 2.10 -0.73
CA ASP A 98 -18.11 0.79 -0.37
C ASP A 98 -17.55 -0.37 -1.23
N ILE A 99 -16.64 -0.08 -2.17
CA ILE A 99 -16.11 -1.02 -3.19
C ILE A 99 -14.58 -0.91 -3.28
N VAL A 100 -13.90 -0.97 -2.14
CA VAL A 100 -12.45 -0.74 -2.06
C VAL A 100 -11.66 -1.79 -2.81
N TYR A 101 -12.14 -3.03 -2.83
CA TYR A 101 -11.52 -4.06 -3.66
C TYR A 101 -11.49 -3.65 -5.14
N GLU A 102 -12.64 -3.27 -5.70
CA GLU A 102 -12.75 -2.85 -7.10
C GLU A 102 -11.91 -1.61 -7.38
N ASP A 103 -11.99 -0.58 -6.54
CA ASP A 103 -11.22 0.65 -6.70
C ASP A 103 -9.71 0.36 -6.68
N ALA A 104 -9.24 -0.46 -5.75
CA ALA A 104 -7.83 -0.83 -5.64
C ALA A 104 -7.35 -1.63 -6.86
N MET A 105 -8.19 -2.54 -7.38
CA MET A 105 -7.84 -3.33 -8.56
C MET A 105 -7.84 -2.50 -9.85
N ILE A 106 -8.74 -1.54 -9.99
CA ILE A 106 -8.73 -0.58 -11.11
C ILE A 106 -7.40 0.18 -11.13
N GLU A 107 -6.97 0.70 -9.98
CA GLU A 107 -5.72 1.45 -9.84
C GLU A 107 -4.47 0.59 -10.09
N PHE A 108 -4.49 -0.67 -9.64
CA PHE A 108 -3.43 -1.63 -9.96
C PHE A 108 -3.35 -1.90 -11.47
N MET A 109 -4.49 -2.13 -12.13
CA MET A 109 -4.53 -2.40 -13.57
C MET A 109 -4.15 -1.17 -14.39
N HIS A 110 -4.50 0.03 -13.94
CA HIS A 110 -4.08 1.28 -14.57
C HIS A 110 -2.55 1.41 -14.65
N LEU A 111 -1.81 0.89 -13.67
CA LEU A 111 -0.34 0.84 -13.69
C LEU A 111 0.24 -0.31 -14.51
N THR A 112 -0.57 -1.27 -14.94
CA THR A 112 -0.13 -2.42 -15.75
C THR A 112 -0.11 -2.09 -17.24
N ASP A 113 -0.94 -1.14 -17.68
CA ASP A 113 -1.14 -0.77 -19.09
C ASP A 113 -0.07 0.21 -19.65
N HIS A 114 1.02 0.46 -18.92
CA HIS A 114 2.07 1.44 -19.24
C HIS A 114 3.49 0.89 -19.04
#